data_AF-A0A9E6X8J7-F1
#
_entry.id   AF-A0A9E6X8J7-F1
#
_cell.length_a   1.000
_cell.length_b   1.000
_cell.length_c   1.000
_cell.angle_alpha   90.00
_cell.angle_beta   90.00
_cell.angle_gamma   90.00
#
_symmetry.space_group_name_H-M   'P 1'
#
loop_
_entity.id
_entity.type
_entity.pdbx_description
1 polymer ?
#
loop_
_entity_poly.entity_id
_entity_poly.type
_entity_poly.pdbx_seq_one_letter_code
_entity_poly.pdbx_strand_id
1 'polypeptide(L)'
;MVRPRAYADLREPTPIAQPVPARRAPLWLRPFGYALATAVWFLLFLICGGIMVFALPAAMSGTLDGQGLLHARMFQPSDWPVTVAVIAIAVVPVFGSLTYLLLAGTLGVFLSALTLLGRSLHPRYADERLSLSIWSRGETIGPPPTALTGTSLSLVPIRMTRWSKIATIISFNGFIPNSNMFVLGTVWGYGYFFTVTWLLWPASGTAAVICGIASLAIALALCWMAWHRRHRFPDVMPGTLQDTAYATSWPNSRGTKASGRTTKRKPASRATSRRS
;
A
#
# COMPACT_ATOMS: atom_id res chain seq x y z
N MET A 1 16.10 27.48 16.72
CA MET A 1 15.45 26.57 15.75
C MET A 1 13.96 26.85 15.74
N VAL A 2 13.49 27.59 14.74
CA VAL A 2 12.07 27.85 14.53
C VAL A 2 11.46 26.54 14.02
N ARG A 3 10.63 25.87 14.83
CA ARG A 3 9.80 24.76 14.32
C ARG A 3 8.94 25.35 13.21
N PRO A 4 9.03 24.89 11.94
CA PRO A 4 8.22 25.42 10.87
C PRO A 4 6.74 25.26 11.25
N ARG A 5 6.10 26.38 11.62
CA ARG A 5 4.66 26.47 11.78
C ARG A 5 4.06 26.62 10.40
N ALA A 6 3.75 25.49 9.79
CA ALA A 6 2.61 25.32 8.90
C ALA A 6 2.53 23.82 8.64
N TYR A 7 1.51 23.17 9.19
CA TYR A 7 1.07 21.89 8.67
C TYR A 7 0.75 22.13 7.20
N ALA A 8 1.65 21.74 6.30
CA ALA A 8 1.45 21.94 4.88
C ALA A 8 0.22 21.13 4.49
N ASP A 9 -0.90 21.83 4.33
CA ASP A 9 -2.04 21.23 3.68
C ASP A 9 -1.56 20.86 2.28
N LEU A 10 -1.45 19.56 1.99
CA LEU A 10 -0.99 19.02 0.70
C LEU A 10 -1.94 19.36 -0.47
N ARG A 11 -2.81 20.37 -0.31
CA ARG A 11 -3.47 21.11 -1.39
C ARG A 11 -2.43 21.68 -2.34
N GLU A 12 -1.29 22.13 -1.82
CA GLU A 12 -0.18 22.60 -2.64
C GLU A 12 0.96 21.55 -2.73
N PRO A 13 1.56 21.35 -3.91
CA PRO A 13 2.68 20.44 -4.10
C PRO A 13 3.89 20.82 -3.21
N THR A 14 4.08 20.07 -2.12
CA THR A 14 5.13 20.36 -1.13
C THR A 14 6.37 19.50 -1.42
N PRO A 15 7.57 20.09 -1.57
CA PRO A 15 8.79 19.32 -1.77
C PRO A 15 9.13 18.53 -0.49
N ILE A 16 9.39 17.23 -0.63
CA ILE A 16 9.83 16.36 0.47
C ILE A 16 11.36 16.24 0.57
N ALA A 17 12.06 16.63 -0.49
CA ALA A 17 13.52 16.67 -0.56
C ALA A 17 13.95 17.99 -1.20
N GLN A 18 15.20 18.38 -1.00
CA GLN A 18 15.76 19.53 -1.71
C GLN A 18 15.65 19.30 -3.24
N PRO A 19 15.23 20.32 -4.01
CA PRO A 19 15.15 20.20 -5.46
C PRO A 19 16.55 19.95 -6.02
N VAL A 20 16.82 18.72 -6.43
CA VAL A 20 18.05 18.38 -7.15
C VAL A 20 17.83 18.72 -8.61
N PRO A 21 18.69 19.53 -9.24
CA PRO A 21 18.55 19.88 -10.65
C PRO A 21 18.49 18.62 -11.50
N ALA A 22 17.65 18.67 -12.53
CA ALA A 22 17.52 17.61 -13.51
C ALA A 22 18.89 17.12 -14.00
N ARG A 23 19.16 15.80 -13.89
CA ARG A 23 20.26 15.18 -14.64
C ARG A 23 20.00 15.47 -16.12
N ARG A 24 21.05 15.74 -16.90
CA ARG A 24 21.02 16.05 -18.35
C ARG A 24 20.51 14.90 -19.24
N ALA A 25 19.59 14.06 -18.75
CA ALA A 25 18.82 13.19 -19.61
C ALA A 25 17.96 14.08 -20.54
N PRO A 26 17.86 13.74 -21.83
CA PRO A 26 17.03 14.48 -22.76
C PRO A 26 15.60 14.58 -22.21
N LEU A 27 15.08 15.81 -22.11
CA LEU A 27 13.79 16.10 -21.49
C LEU A 27 12.65 15.26 -22.10
N TRP A 28 12.77 14.95 -23.39
CA TRP A 28 11.81 14.19 -24.19
C TRP A 28 11.78 12.67 -23.87
N LEU A 29 12.84 12.08 -23.29
CA LEU A 29 12.85 10.66 -22.93
C LEU A 29 12.09 10.36 -21.62
N ARG A 30 11.86 11.38 -20.79
CA ARG A 30 11.19 11.24 -19.49
C ARG A 30 9.77 10.66 -19.58
N PRO A 31 8.86 11.21 -20.41
CA PRO A 31 7.51 10.67 -20.52
C PRO A 31 7.50 9.22 -20.99
N PHE A 32 8.41 8.83 -21.88
CA PHE A 32 8.53 7.43 -22.32
C PHE A 32 8.96 6.49 -21.19
N GLY A 33 9.94 6.90 -20.36
CA GLY A 33 10.37 6.12 -19.21
C GLY A 33 9.23 5.90 -18.20
N TYR A 34 8.46 6.94 -17.89
CA TYR A 34 7.30 6.80 -17.01
C TYR A 34 6.14 6.05 -17.65
N ALA A 35 5.90 6.22 -18.96
CA ALA A 35 4.87 5.49 -19.69
C ALA A 35 5.15 3.99 -19.71
N LEU A 36 6.40 3.59 -19.97
CA LEU A 36 6.83 2.20 -19.90
C LEU A 36 6.64 1.64 -18.48
N ALA A 37 7.06 2.39 -17.45
CA ALA A 37 6.86 1.97 -16.07
C ALA A 37 5.37 1.80 -15.73
N THR A 38 4.51 2.75 -16.13
CA THR A 38 3.06 2.66 -15.96
C THR A 38 2.49 1.43 -16.65
N ALA A 39 2.89 1.16 -17.90
CA ALA A 39 2.43 0.00 -18.66
C ALA A 39 2.85 -1.34 -18.01
N VAL A 40 4.12 -1.46 -17.59
CA VAL A 40 4.63 -2.66 -16.92
C VAL A 40 3.89 -2.93 -15.62
N TRP A 41 3.73 -1.91 -14.77
CA TRP A 41 3.05 -2.09 -13.48
C TRP A 41 1.54 -2.29 -13.63
N PHE A 42 0.92 -1.68 -14.63
CA PHE A 42 -0.47 -1.96 -14.98
C PHE A 42 -0.65 -3.42 -15.42
N LEU A 43 0.21 -3.92 -16.30
CA LEU A 43 0.18 -5.31 -16.75
C LEU A 43 0.40 -6.27 -15.57
N LEU A 44 1.36 -6.00 -14.69
CA LEU A 44 1.58 -6.81 -13.48
C LEU A 44 0.36 -6.78 -12.55
N PHE A 45 -0.27 -5.62 -12.37
CA PHE A 45 -1.52 -5.52 -11.60
C PHE A 45 -2.64 -6.37 -12.21
N LEU A 46 -2.80 -6.33 -13.54
CA LEU A 46 -3.77 -7.18 -14.25
C LEU A 46 -3.44 -8.67 -14.13
N ILE A 47 -2.16 -9.06 -14.21
CA ILE A 47 -1.73 -10.45 -14.03
C ILE A 47 -2.03 -10.91 -12.60
N CYS A 48 -1.66 -10.13 -11.58
CA CYS A 48 -1.95 -10.46 -10.19
C CYS A 48 -3.46 -10.54 -9.93
N GLY A 49 -4.24 -9.60 -10.46
CA GLY A 49 -5.70 -9.60 -10.36
C GLY A 49 -6.33 -10.78 -11.09
N GLY A 50 -5.86 -11.10 -12.29
CA GLY A 50 -6.30 -12.25 -13.08
C GLY A 50 -5.99 -13.57 -12.38
N ILE A 51 -4.75 -13.77 -11.92
CA ILE A 51 -4.38 -14.94 -11.10
C ILE A 51 -5.31 -15.02 -9.90
N MET A 52 -5.56 -13.92 -9.20
CA MET A 52 -6.48 -13.95 -8.07
C MET A 52 -7.91 -14.33 -8.50
N VAL A 53 -8.47 -13.75 -9.55
CA VAL A 53 -9.85 -14.04 -9.97
C VAL A 53 -10.00 -15.48 -10.46
N PHE A 54 -9.00 -16.01 -11.17
CA PHE A 54 -9.09 -17.30 -11.85
C PHE A 54 -8.46 -18.47 -11.08
N ALA A 55 -7.47 -18.26 -10.21
CA ALA A 55 -6.74 -19.36 -9.59
C ALA A 55 -7.61 -20.27 -8.71
N LEU A 56 -8.42 -19.70 -7.80
CA LEU A 56 -9.27 -20.53 -6.94
C LEU A 56 -10.39 -21.22 -7.73
N PRO A 57 -11.14 -20.55 -8.63
CA PRO A 57 -12.08 -21.23 -9.51
C PRO A 57 -11.43 -22.33 -10.36
N ALA A 58 -10.25 -22.09 -10.91
CA ALA A 58 -9.55 -23.08 -11.72
C ALA A 58 -9.13 -24.30 -10.88
N ALA A 59 -8.60 -24.06 -9.67
CA ALA A 59 -8.23 -25.11 -8.72
C ALA A 59 -9.44 -25.91 -8.20
N MET A 60 -10.58 -25.25 -7.94
CA MET A 60 -11.80 -25.92 -7.48
C MET A 60 -12.48 -26.73 -8.58
N SER A 61 -12.50 -26.22 -9.81
CA SER A 61 -13.12 -26.90 -10.96
C SER A 61 -12.30 -28.07 -11.51
N GLY A 62 -11.01 -28.17 -11.18
CA GLY A 62 -10.12 -29.20 -11.74
C GLY A 62 -9.68 -28.92 -13.17
N THR A 63 -9.81 -27.67 -13.62
CA THR A 63 -9.38 -27.28 -14.97
C THR A 63 -7.87 -27.31 -15.15
N LEU A 64 -7.08 -27.32 -14.05
CA LEU A 64 -5.61 -27.33 -14.10
C LEU A 64 -5.00 -28.74 -14.02
N ASP A 65 -5.63 -29.67 -13.33
CA ASP A 65 -5.08 -30.98 -12.97
C ASP A 65 -6.01 -32.16 -13.29
N GLY A 66 -7.21 -31.90 -13.84
CA GLY A 66 -8.21 -32.91 -14.17
C GLY A 66 -8.93 -33.52 -12.96
N GLN A 67 -8.47 -33.22 -11.74
CA GLN A 67 -9.07 -33.65 -10.47
C GLN A 67 -9.19 -32.43 -9.56
N GLY A 68 -10.29 -31.70 -9.67
CA GLY A 68 -10.50 -30.49 -8.88
C GLY A 68 -10.38 -30.72 -7.39
N LEU A 69 -10.08 -29.66 -6.62
CA LEU A 69 -9.78 -29.77 -5.19
C LEU A 69 -10.81 -30.61 -4.40
N LEU A 70 -12.09 -30.54 -4.79
CA LEU A 70 -13.17 -31.29 -4.15
C LEU A 70 -13.07 -32.83 -4.30
N HIS A 71 -12.32 -33.31 -5.30
CA HIS A 71 -12.09 -34.73 -5.57
C HIS A 71 -10.72 -35.20 -5.05
N ALA A 72 -9.92 -34.30 -4.48
CA ALA A 72 -8.62 -34.65 -3.93
C ALA A 72 -8.79 -35.58 -2.72
N ARG A 73 -7.87 -36.57 -2.58
CA ARG A 73 -7.86 -37.53 -1.46
C ARG A 73 -7.85 -36.88 -0.07
N MET A 74 -7.51 -35.60 0.03
CA MET A 74 -7.49 -34.84 1.30
C MET A 74 -8.90 -34.46 1.80
N PHE A 75 -9.95 -34.67 1.00
CA PHE A 75 -11.35 -34.43 1.40
C PHE A 75 -12.11 -35.75 1.67
N GLN A 76 -11.43 -36.75 2.24
CA GLN A 76 -12.14 -37.92 2.76
C GLN A 76 -13.10 -37.50 3.89
N PRO A 77 -14.28 -38.16 4.03
CA PRO A 77 -15.25 -37.79 5.06
C PRO A 77 -14.70 -37.80 6.49
N SER A 78 -13.70 -38.63 6.78
CA SER A 78 -13.01 -38.69 8.07
C SER A 78 -12.16 -37.45 8.36
N ASP A 79 -11.61 -36.83 7.32
CA ASP A 79 -10.59 -35.79 7.42
C ASP A 79 -11.18 -34.40 7.14
N TRP A 80 -12.42 -34.34 6.65
CA TRP A 80 -13.15 -33.11 6.33
C TRP A 80 -13.03 -32.01 7.41
N PRO A 81 -13.25 -32.27 8.72
CA PRO A 81 -13.19 -31.22 9.73
C PRO A 81 -11.79 -30.62 9.86
N VAL A 82 -10.75 -31.47 9.77
CA VAL A 82 -9.35 -31.06 9.84
C VAL A 82 -8.99 -30.27 8.58
N THR A 83 -9.39 -30.73 7.40
CA THR A 83 -9.13 -30.06 6.13
C THR A 83 -9.79 -28.67 6.09
N VAL A 84 -11.04 -28.55 6.52
CA VAL A 84 -11.73 -27.24 6.62
C VAL A 84 -11.04 -26.32 7.61
N ALA A 85 -10.64 -26.83 8.78
CA ALA A 85 -9.92 -26.05 9.76
C ALA A 85 -8.56 -25.55 9.23
N VAL A 86 -7.80 -26.40 8.53
CA VAL A 86 -6.53 -26.03 7.89
C VAL A 86 -6.75 -24.97 6.80
N ILE A 87 -7.78 -25.14 5.97
CA ILE A 87 -8.10 -24.15 4.93
C ILE A 87 -8.47 -22.80 5.57
N ALA A 88 -9.37 -22.81 6.55
CA ALA A 88 -9.84 -21.59 7.20
C ALA A 88 -8.73 -20.89 8.01
N ILE A 89 -7.93 -21.62 8.78
CA ILE A 89 -6.97 -21.04 9.73
C ILE A 89 -5.62 -20.75 9.07
N ALA A 90 -5.17 -21.56 8.11
CA ALA A 90 -3.85 -21.43 7.51
C ALA A 90 -3.91 -20.93 6.07
N VAL A 91 -4.66 -21.61 5.19
CA VAL A 91 -4.62 -21.32 3.74
C VAL A 91 -5.24 -19.97 3.43
N VAL A 92 -6.46 -19.71 3.91
CA VAL A 92 -7.20 -18.48 3.61
C VAL A 92 -6.46 -17.22 4.10
N PRO A 93 -5.93 -17.16 5.34
CA PRO A 93 -5.19 -15.99 5.82
C PRO A 93 -3.86 -15.77 5.08
N VAL A 94 -3.10 -16.84 4.80
CA VAL A 94 -1.83 -16.75 4.09
C VAL A 94 -2.05 -16.33 2.63
N PHE A 95 -2.95 -17.00 1.93
CA PHE A 95 -3.30 -16.68 0.54
C PHE A 95 -3.89 -15.27 0.43
N GLY A 96 -4.82 -14.92 1.32
CA GLY A 96 -5.41 -13.58 1.39
C GLY A 96 -4.37 -12.49 1.63
N SER A 97 -3.43 -12.73 2.55
CA SER A 97 -2.34 -11.79 2.84
C SER A 97 -1.37 -11.64 1.68
N LEU A 98 -0.99 -12.75 1.04
CA LEU A 98 -0.09 -12.74 -0.10
C LEU A 98 -0.72 -12.02 -1.31
N THR A 99 -1.97 -12.33 -1.63
CA THR A 99 -2.70 -11.69 -2.74
C THR A 99 -2.94 -10.21 -2.45
N TYR A 100 -3.31 -9.86 -1.22
CA TYR A 100 -3.43 -8.46 -0.81
C TYR A 100 -2.11 -7.70 -0.97
N LEU A 101 -0.99 -8.29 -0.54
CA LEU A 101 0.35 -7.71 -0.68
C LEU A 101 0.68 -7.46 -2.15
N LEU A 102 0.51 -8.47 -3.01
CA LEU A 102 0.81 -8.37 -4.43
C LEU A 102 -0.07 -7.32 -5.13
N LEU A 103 -1.37 -7.30 -4.84
CA LEU A 103 -2.30 -6.33 -5.43
C LEU A 103 -2.04 -4.91 -4.94
N ALA A 104 -1.88 -4.71 -3.62
CA ALA A 104 -1.57 -3.40 -3.07
C ALA A 104 -0.22 -2.89 -3.57
N GLY A 105 0.80 -3.76 -3.66
CA GLY A 105 2.13 -3.43 -4.16
C GLY A 105 2.08 -2.98 -5.62
N THR A 106 1.55 -3.82 -6.49
CA THR A 106 1.44 -3.50 -7.93
C THR A 106 0.56 -2.28 -8.19
N LEU A 107 -0.59 -2.16 -7.51
CA LEU A 107 -1.49 -1.01 -7.63
C LEU A 107 -0.80 0.28 -7.15
N GLY A 108 -0.17 0.28 -5.98
CA GLY A 108 0.49 1.46 -5.43
C GLY A 108 1.62 1.97 -6.33
N VAL A 109 2.39 1.06 -6.91
CA VAL A 109 3.46 1.42 -7.85
C VAL A 109 2.91 1.90 -9.18
N PHE A 110 1.87 1.25 -9.71
CA PHE A 110 1.16 1.70 -10.90
C PHE A 110 0.62 3.13 -10.74
N LEU A 111 -0.10 3.41 -9.65
CA LEU A 111 -0.64 4.74 -9.36
C LEU A 111 0.48 5.79 -9.22
N SER A 112 1.61 5.42 -8.62
CA SER A 112 2.78 6.29 -8.49
C SER A 112 3.42 6.58 -9.85
N ALA A 113 3.61 5.56 -10.68
CA ALA A 113 4.12 5.70 -12.05
C ALA A 113 3.19 6.56 -12.91
N LEU A 114 1.87 6.31 -12.86
CA LEU A 114 0.86 7.10 -13.58
C LEU A 114 0.86 8.57 -13.15
N THR A 115 1.03 8.83 -11.86
CA THR A 115 1.14 10.21 -11.34
C THR A 115 2.38 10.91 -11.88
N LEU A 116 3.51 10.20 -11.93
CA LEU A 116 4.77 10.73 -12.47
C LEU A 116 4.71 10.94 -13.98
N LEU A 117 4.04 10.04 -14.72
CA LEU A 117 3.74 10.21 -16.13
C LEU A 117 2.93 11.50 -16.36
N GLY A 118 1.82 11.68 -15.63
CA GLY A 118 1.01 12.90 -15.75
C GLY A 118 1.79 14.18 -15.44
N ARG A 119 2.68 14.14 -14.44
CA ARG A 119 3.56 15.27 -14.13
C ARG A 119 4.63 15.50 -15.20
N SER A 120 5.14 14.45 -15.83
CA SER A 120 6.16 14.56 -16.88
C SER A 120 5.64 15.21 -18.16
N LEU A 121 4.33 15.13 -18.42
CA LEU A 121 3.66 15.79 -19.54
C LEU A 121 3.38 17.27 -19.27
N HIS A 122 3.46 17.72 -18.01
CA HIS A 122 3.07 19.06 -17.63
C HIS A 122 4.29 20.00 -17.62
N PRO A 123 4.30 21.11 -18.40
CA PRO A 123 5.46 21.99 -18.57
C PRO A 123 6.05 22.55 -17.26
N ARG A 124 5.19 22.81 -16.27
CA ARG A 124 5.58 23.26 -14.91
C ARG A 124 6.64 22.38 -14.22
N TYR A 125 6.77 21.10 -14.59
CA TYR A 125 7.73 20.18 -13.99
C TYR A 125 8.90 19.80 -14.91
N ALA A 126 9.09 20.49 -16.04
CA ALA A 126 10.14 20.21 -17.01
C ALA A 126 11.55 20.21 -16.38
N ASP A 127 11.85 21.23 -15.57
CA ASP A 127 13.20 21.41 -15.01
C ASP A 127 13.43 20.66 -13.70
N GLU A 128 12.39 20.00 -13.18
CA GLU A 128 12.42 19.32 -11.90
C GLU A 128 12.59 17.81 -12.07
N ARG A 129 13.37 17.20 -11.17
CA ARG A 129 13.39 15.75 -11.03
C ARG A 129 12.08 15.29 -10.41
N LEU A 130 11.35 14.37 -11.06
CA LEU A 130 9.99 14.02 -10.61
C LEU A 130 9.97 12.95 -9.52
N SER A 131 10.94 12.04 -9.53
CA SER A 131 11.05 10.94 -8.57
C SER A 131 12.42 10.90 -7.90
N LEU A 132 12.43 10.49 -6.64
CA LEU A 132 13.66 10.18 -5.93
C LEU A 132 14.23 8.88 -6.52
N SER A 133 15.40 8.91 -7.14
CA SER A 133 16.18 7.67 -7.26
C SER A 133 17.09 7.63 -6.05
N ILE A 134 16.69 6.85 -5.06
CA ILE A 134 17.49 6.66 -3.86
C ILE A 134 18.61 5.71 -4.28
N TRP A 135 19.84 6.20 -4.30
CA TRP A 135 21.02 5.34 -4.16
C TRP A 135 20.98 4.81 -2.73
N SER A 136 20.17 3.78 -2.46
CA SER A 136 20.30 3.08 -1.19
C SER A 136 21.29 1.94 -1.41
N ARG A 137 22.40 2.00 -0.67
CA ARG A 137 23.30 0.86 -0.50
C ARG A 137 22.56 -0.20 0.35
N GLY A 138 21.57 -0.89 -0.22
CA GLY A 138 20.95 -2.06 0.39
C GLY A 138 19.45 -1.98 0.77
N GLU A 139 18.74 -0.88 0.50
CA GLU A 139 17.31 -0.75 0.84
C GLU A 139 16.47 -0.38 -0.39
N THR A 140 16.64 -1.12 -1.48
CA THR A 140 16.02 -0.78 -2.76
C THR A 140 14.74 -1.59 -2.95
N ILE A 141 13.59 -0.92 -2.82
CA ILE A 141 12.31 -1.45 -3.28
C ILE A 141 12.23 -1.14 -4.77
N GLY A 142 12.38 -2.12 -5.64
CA GLY A 142 12.33 -1.92 -7.10
C GLY A 142 12.43 -3.22 -7.90
N PRO A 143 11.99 -3.23 -9.17
CA PRO A 143 11.99 -4.41 -10.05
C PRO A 143 13.43 -4.85 -10.43
N PRO A 144 13.63 -6.03 -11.06
CA PRO A 144 14.96 -6.55 -11.45
C PRO A 144 15.94 -5.57 -12.15
N PRO A 145 15.52 -4.57 -12.94
CA PRO A 145 16.43 -3.56 -13.51
C PRO A 145 17.24 -2.79 -12.45
N THR A 146 16.77 -2.78 -11.20
CA THR A 146 17.44 -2.19 -10.04
C THR A 146 18.76 -2.89 -9.71
N ALA A 147 18.85 -4.20 -9.94
CA ALA A 147 20.06 -5.00 -9.75
C ALA A 147 21.12 -4.71 -10.83
N LEU A 148 20.69 -4.38 -12.05
CA LEU A 148 21.58 -4.12 -13.19
C LEU A 148 22.09 -2.68 -13.23
N THR A 149 21.30 -1.72 -12.76
CA THR A 149 21.61 -0.28 -12.85
C THR A 149 22.09 0.33 -11.53
N GLY A 150 22.07 -0.42 -10.42
CA GLY A 150 22.43 0.06 -9.08
C GLY A 150 21.58 1.24 -8.59
N THR A 151 20.46 1.51 -9.26
CA THR A 151 19.56 2.63 -8.99
C THR A 151 18.14 2.10 -8.86
N SER A 152 17.60 2.09 -7.64
CA SER A 152 16.16 1.89 -7.50
C SER A 152 15.48 3.13 -8.03
N LEU A 153 14.67 2.91 -9.07
CA LEU A 153 13.52 3.75 -9.35
C LEU A 153 12.56 3.66 -8.16
N SER A 154 12.86 4.40 -7.09
CA SER A 154 11.84 4.70 -6.11
C SER A 154 10.86 5.62 -6.85
N LEU A 155 9.66 5.14 -7.14
CA LEU A 155 8.59 5.95 -7.75
C LEU A 155 7.99 6.93 -6.71
N VAL A 156 8.77 7.28 -5.69
CA VAL A 156 8.43 8.25 -4.66
C VAL A 156 8.58 9.66 -5.26
N PRO A 157 7.51 10.46 -5.30
CA PRO A 157 7.55 11.76 -5.94
C PRO A 157 8.29 12.80 -5.09
N ILE A 158 9.10 13.67 -5.75
CA ILE A 158 9.80 14.77 -5.07
C ILE A 158 8.83 15.80 -4.48
N ARG A 159 7.76 16.12 -5.21
CA ARG A 159 6.64 16.92 -4.68
C ARG A 159 5.50 16.04 -4.21
N MET A 160 5.19 16.12 -2.94
CA MET A 160 4.07 15.40 -2.38
C MET A 160 2.78 16.21 -2.56
N THR A 161 1.74 15.53 -3.01
CA THR A 161 0.33 15.98 -3.06
C THR A 161 -0.51 14.98 -2.27
N ARG A 162 -1.76 15.32 -1.93
CA ARG A 162 -2.67 14.36 -1.26
C ARG A 162 -2.78 13.05 -2.03
N TRP A 163 -2.96 13.14 -3.35
CA TRP A 163 -3.05 11.98 -4.24
C TRP A 163 -1.77 11.14 -4.24
N SER A 164 -0.63 11.77 -4.52
CA SER A 164 0.65 11.04 -4.58
C SER A 164 1.03 10.41 -3.25
N LYS A 165 0.59 11.01 -2.13
CA LYS A 165 0.74 10.43 -0.80
C LYS A 165 -0.12 9.17 -0.62
N ILE A 166 -1.36 9.17 -1.09
CA ILE A 166 -2.21 7.98 -1.07
C ILE A 166 -1.55 6.86 -1.89
N ALA A 167 -1.08 7.16 -3.10
CA ALA A 167 -0.38 6.17 -3.94
C ALA A 167 0.88 5.61 -3.25
N THR A 168 1.67 6.47 -2.62
CA THR A 168 2.87 6.09 -1.85
C THR A 168 2.52 5.23 -0.64
N ILE A 169 1.45 5.57 0.09
CA ILE A 169 0.94 4.78 1.21
C ILE A 169 0.52 3.38 0.74
N ILE A 170 -0.25 3.28 -0.36
CA ILE A 170 -0.68 2.00 -0.92
C ILE A 170 0.55 1.17 -1.31
N SER A 171 1.53 1.79 -1.97
CA SER A 171 2.77 1.12 -2.38
C SER A 171 3.54 0.56 -1.18
N PHE A 172 3.78 1.37 -0.13
CA PHE A 172 4.51 0.88 1.05
C PHE A 172 3.76 -0.24 1.78
N ASN A 173 2.43 -0.20 1.82
CA ASN A 173 1.64 -1.30 2.37
C ASN A 173 1.82 -2.61 1.62
N GLY A 174 2.05 -2.54 0.31
CA GLY A 174 2.29 -3.71 -0.51
C GLY A 174 3.71 -4.26 -0.46
N PHE A 175 4.69 -3.52 0.10
CA PHE A 175 6.08 -3.99 0.16
C PHE A 175 6.60 -4.25 1.58
N ILE A 176 5.96 -3.68 2.61
CA ILE A 176 6.42 -3.80 3.98
C ILE A 176 5.44 -4.70 4.76
N PRO A 177 5.82 -5.97 5.02
CA PRO A 177 4.99 -6.87 5.81
C PRO A 177 4.77 -6.27 7.19
N ASN A 178 3.51 -6.05 7.55
CA ASN A 178 3.14 -5.51 8.86
C ASN A 178 1.86 -6.18 9.37
N SER A 179 1.61 -6.05 10.68
CA SER A 179 0.45 -6.70 11.31
C SER A 179 -0.90 -6.20 10.77
N ASN A 180 -1.00 -4.93 10.35
CA ASN A 180 -2.23 -4.43 9.72
C ASN A 180 -2.45 -5.06 8.35
N MET A 181 -1.39 -5.28 7.57
CA MET A 181 -1.45 -5.95 6.28
C MET A 181 -1.93 -7.38 6.46
N PHE A 182 -1.40 -8.12 7.45
CA PHE A 182 -1.87 -9.47 7.75
C PHE A 182 -3.35 -9.49 8.13
N VAL A 183 -3.81 -8.54 8.96
CA VAL A 183 -5.24 -8.45 9.32
C VAL A 183 -6.12 -8.12 8.11
N LEU A 184 -5.76 -7.11 7.32
CA LEU A 184 -6.52 -6.72 6.12
C LEU A 184 -6.53 -7.83 5.07
N GLY A 185 -5.36 -8.44 4.85
CA GLY A 185 -5.17 -9.58 3.96
C GLY A 185 -5.94 -10.82 4.41
N THR A 186 -6.02 -11.08 5.71
CA THR A 186 -6.83 -12.17 6.26
C THR A 186 -8.31 -11.94 5.98
N VAL A 187 -8.85 -10.75 6.29
CA VAL A 187 -10.26 -10.43 6.02
C VAL A 187 -10.54 -10.44 4.51
N TRP A 188 -9.59 -10.00 3.68
CA TRP A 188 -9.66 -10.12 2.22
C TRP A 188 -9.73 -11.57 1.76
N GLY A 189 -8.87 -12.44 2.31
CA GLY A 189 -8.87 -13.87 2.04
C GLY A 189 -10.21 -14.51 2.36
N TYR A 190 -10.78 -14.23 3.53
CA TYR A 190 -12.10 -14.75 3.90
C TYR A 190 -13.22 -14.22 2.99
N GLY A 191 -13.22 -12.92 2.68
CA GLY A 191 -14.18 -12.32 1.75
C GLY A 191 -14.10 -12.93 0.36
N TYR A 192 -12.88 -13.15 -0.14
CA TYR A 192 -12.64 -13.79 -1.42
C TYR A 192 -13.08 -15.26 -1.41
N PHE A 193 -12.65 -16.04 -0.43
CA PHE A 193 -13.02 -17.46 -0.29
C PHE A 193 -14.53 -17.63 -0.19
N PHE A 194 -15.20 -16.82 0.65
CA PHE A 194 -16.65 -16.79 0.74
C PHE A 194 -17.30 -16.49 -0.61
N THR A 195 -16.83 -15.42 -1.29
CA THR A 195 -17.39 -14.97 -2.58
C THR A 195 -17.25 -16.03 -3.67
N VAL A 196 -16.07 -16.62 -3.80
CA VAL A 196 -15.83 -17.69 -4.79
C VAL A 196 -16.64 -18.93 -4.46
N THR A 197 -16.72 -19.32 -3.18
CA THR A 197 -17.44 -20.53 -2.77
C THR A 197 -18.91 -20.45 -3.14
N TRP A 198 -19.61 -19.34 -2.85
CA TRP A 198 -21.04 -19.24 -3.19
C TRP A 198 -21.29 -19.00 -4.67
N LEU A 199 -20.33 -18.42 -5.41
CA LEU A 199 -20.42 -18.30 -6.87
C LEU A 199 -20.26 -19.66 -7.57
N LEU A 200 -19.39 -20.52 -7.05
CA LEU A 200 -19.17 -21.88 -7.59
C LEU A 200 -20.20 -22.88 -7.09
N TRP A 201 -20.72 -22.69 -5.89
CA TRP A 201 -21.83 -23.45 -5.34
C TRP A 201 -23.11 -22.63 -5.51
N PRO A 202 -23.78 -22.72 -6.67
CA PRO A 202 -24.75 -21.71 -7.11
C PRO A 202 -25.89 -21.59 -6.11
N ALA A 203 -25.77 -20.61 -5.21
CA ALA A 203 -26.85 -20.18 -4.37
C ALA A 203 -27.90 -19.58 -5.31
N SER A 204 -29.10 -20.14 -5.35
CA SER A 204 -30.20 -19.67 -6.22
C SER A 204 -31.23 -18.85 -5.44
N GLY A 205 -31.93 -17.94 -6.13
CA GLY A 205 -33.02 -17.14 -5.55
C GLY A 205 -32.55 -16.23 -4.41
N THR A 206 -33.27 -16.25 -3.29
CA THR A 206 -33.01 -15.39 -2.12
C THR A 206 -31.61 -15.62 -1.53
N ALA A 207 -31.09 -16.85 -1.58
CA ALA A 207 -29.76 -17.17 -1.08
C ALA A 207 -28.66 -16.42 -1.84
N ALA A 208 -28.79 -16.30 -3.17
CA ALA A 208 -27.86 -15.54 -4.01
C ALA A 208 -27.80 -14.07 -3.60
N VAL A 209 -28.97 -13.48 -3.35
CA VAL A 209 -29.10 -12.08 -2.93
C VAL A 209 -28.45 -11.87 -1.56
N ILE A 210 -28.69 -12.76 -0.59
CA ILE A 210 -28.07 -12.70 0.74
C ILE A 210 -26.54 -12.81 0.63
N CYS A 211 -26.03 -13.77 -0.15
CA CYS A 211 -24.60 -13.93 -0.38
C CYS A 211 -23.97 -12.72 -1.07
N GLY A 212 -24.66 -12.14 -2.07
CA GLY A 212 -24.21 -10.92 -2.75
C GLY A 212 -24.13 -9.72 -1.80
N ILE A 213 -25.15 -9.51 -0.95
CA ILE A 213 -25.15 -8.47 0.08
C ILE A 213 -24.02 -8.71 1.09
N ALA A 214 -23.82 -9.95 1.53
CA ALA A 214 -22.74 -10.30 2.45
C ALA A 214 -21.35 -10.03 1.85
N SER A 215 -21.10 -10.43 0.59
CA SER A 215 -19.85 -10.13 -0.12
C SER A 215 -19.61 -8.62 -0.23
N LEU A 216 -20.65 -7.84 -0.58
CA LEU A 216 -20.56 -6.38 -0.63
C LEU A 216 -20.28 -5.78 0.75
N ALA A 217 -20.95 -6.25 1.79
CA ALA A 217 -20.73 -5.79 3.17
C ALA A 217 -19.29 -6.05 3.64
N ILE A 218 -18.73 -7.23 3.32
CA ILE A 218 -17.33 -7.56 3.62
C ILE A 218 -16.38 -6.63 2.85
N ALA A 219 -16.65 -6.36 1.57
CA ALA A 219 -15.85 -5.42 0.78
C ALA A 219 -15.88 -4.00 1.37
N LEU A 220 -17.05 -3.51 1.76
CA LEU A 220 -17.20 -2.20 2.41
C LEU A 220 -16.50 -2.16 3.77
N ALA A 221 -16.61 -3.22 4.57
CA ALA A 221 -15.91 -3.34 5.85
C ALA A 221 -14.39 -3.30 5.66
N LEU A 222 -13.87 -3.96 4.62
CA LEU A 222 -12.46 -3.91 4.25
C LEU A 222 -12.01 -2.49 3.86
N CYS A 223 -12.77 -1.81 3.00
CA CYS A 223 -12.50 -0.42 2.65
C CYS A 223 -12.50 0.49 3.89
N TRP A 224 -13.49 0.31 4.78
CA TRP A 224 -13.60 1.04 6.03
C TRP A 224 -12.42 0.76 6.97
N MET A 225 -12.02 -0.51 7.14
CA MET A 225 -10.87 -0.90 7.95
C MET A 225 -9.56 -0.32 7.39
N ALA A 226 -9.34 -0.44 6.08
CA ALA A 226 -8.17 0.13 5.41
C ALA A 226 -8.12 1.65 5.59
N TRP A 227 -9.27 2.31 5.48
CA TRP A 227 -9.40 3.74 5.72
C TRP A 227 -9.11 4.10 7.18
N HIS A 228 -9.72 3.45 8.17
CA HIS A 228 -9.51 3.77 9.59
C HIS A 228 -8.10 3.46 10.06
N ARG A 229 -7.48 2.38 9.55
CA ARG A 229 -6.10 2.02 9.88
C ARG A 229 -5.06 2.88 9.17
N ARG A 230 -5.47 3.82 8.32
CA ARG A 230 -4.54 4.68 7.57
C ARG A 230 -3.59 5.51 8.44
N HIS A 231 -3.96 5.78 9.67
CA HIS A 231 -3.14 6.55 10.61
C HIS A 231 -1.98 5.75 11.21
N ARG A 232 -1.94 4.42 11.03
CA ARG A 232 -0.85 3.53 11.48
C ARG A 232 0.28 3.37 10.45
N PHE A 233 0.18 4.04 9.30
CA PHE A 233 1.24 4.02 8.28
C PHE A 233 2.56 4.75 8.62
N PRO A 234 2.64 5.66 9.60
CA PRO A 234 3.93 6.21 10.03
C PRO A 234 4.92 5.15 10.49
N ASP A 235 4.43 4.04 11.08
CA ASP A 235 5.27 2.99 11.65
C ASP A 235 6.02 2.17 10.58
N VAL A 236 5.59 2.26 9.31
CA VAL A 236 6.21 1.59 8.15
C VAL A 236 6.91 2.55 7.20
N MET A 237 7.12 3.80 7.60
CA MET A 237 7.85 4.75 6.77
C MET A 237 9.35 4.42 6.75
N PRO A 238 10.00 4.47 5.56
CA PRO A 238 11.45 4.52 5.49
C PRO A 238 12.00 5.62 6.41
N GLY A 239 13.12 5.35 7.09
CA GLY A 239 13.77 6.32 7.98
C GLY A 239 14.05 7.66 7.31
N THR A 240 14.30 7.66 5.99
CA THR A 240 14.52 8.86 5.17
C THR A 240 13.32 9.79 5.05
N LEU A 241 12.09 9.30 5.33
CA LEU A 241 10.87 10.09 5.31
C LEU A 241 10.41 10.51 6.71
N GLN A 242 11.01 9.95 7.76
CA GLN A 242 10.83 10.41 9.13
C GLN A 242 11.35 11.86 9.19
N ASP A 243 10.62 12.75 9.87
CA ASP A 243 10.88 14.20 9.94
C ASP A 243 10.65 15.03 8.66
N THR A 244 10.17 14.43 7.57
CA THR A 244 9.78 15.20 6.36
C THR A 244 8.32 15.69 6.43
N ALA A 245 7.93 16.55 5.49
CA ALA A 245 6.53 16.94 5.29
C ALA A 245 5.59 15.74 5.05
N TYR A 246 6.12 14.59 4.62
CA TYR A 246 5.34 13.36 4.44
C TYR A 246 4.84 12.77 5.76
N ALA A 247 5.68 12.75 6.81
CA ALA A 247 5.32 12.23 8.13
C ALA A 247 4.26 13.10 8.83
N THR A 248 4.36 14.41 8.66
CA THR A 248 3.55 15.40 9.40
C THR A 248 2.26 15.82 8.69
N SER A 249 2.11 15.54 7.40
CA SER A 249 0.91 15.90 6.61
C SER A 249 -0.24 14.91 6.76
N TRP A 250 -1.45 15.32 6.38
CA TRP A 250 -2.61 14.42 6.25
C TRP A 250 -2.30 13.22 5.34
N PRO A 251 -2.77 11.99 5.61
CA PRO A 251 -3.60 11.57 6.74
C PRO A 251 -2.80 11.27 8.02
N ASN A 252 -1.47 11.33 7.96
CA ASN A 252 -0.58 10.93 9.07
C ASN A 252 -0.42 11.99 10.15
N SER A 253 -0.91 13.21 9.93
CA SER A 253 -1.07 14.20 10.98
C SER A 253 -1.96 13.57 12.06
N ARG A 254 -1.35 12.97 13.09
CA ARG A 254 -2.02 12.74 14.37
C ARG A 254 -2.49 14.13 14.73
N GLY A 255 -3.79 14.40 14.54
CA GLY A 255 -4.37 15.69 14.84
C GLY A 255 -3.80 16.03 16.19
N THR A 256 -2.93 17.03 16.24
CA THR A 256 -2.34 17.47 17.49
C THR A 256 -3.53 18.03 18.23
N LYS A 257 -4.30 17.14 18.88
CA LYS A 257 -5.12 17.46 20.04
C LYS A 257 -4.13 18.23 20.86
N ALA A 258 -4.31 19.54 20.83
CA ALA A 258 -3.38 20.49 21.36
C ALA A 258 -3.03 19.97 22.73
N SER A 259 -1.85 19.37 22.88
CA SER A 259 -1.23 19.22 24.18
C SER A 259 -0.78 20.63 24.54
N GLY A 260 -1.76 21.52 24.69
CA GLY A 260 -1.81 22.56 25.69
C GLY A 260 -1.91 21.93 27.08
N ARG A 261 -1.26 20.78 27.31
CA ARG A 261 -0.46 20.61 28.50
C ARG A 261 0.68 21.61 28.36
N THR A 262 0.33 22.88 28.57
CA THR A 262 1.17 23.89 29.19
C THR A 262 1.92 23.13 30.25
N THR A 263 3.16 22.77 29.95
CA THR A 263 4.14 22.52 30.98
C THR A 263 4.07 23.79 31.79
N LYS A 264 3.32 23.79 32.90
CA LYS A 264 3.41 24.78 33.96
C LYS A 264 4.88 24.72 34.32
N ARG A 265 5.66 25.56 33.64
CA ARG A 265 7.06 25.76 33.91
C ARG A 265 7.01 26.34 35.31
N LYS A 266 7.19 25.46 36.29
CA LYS A 266 7.32 25.84 37.69
C LYS A 266 8.34 26.98 37.65
N PRO A 267 7.98 28.20 38.04
CA PRO A 267 8.94 29.30 38.02
C PRO A 267 10.14 28.80 38.81
N ALA A 268 11.31 28.79 38.16
CA ALA A 268 12.55 28.47 38.83
C ALA A 268 12.61 29.38 40.05
N SER A 269 12.45 28.79 41.23
CA SER A 269 12.64 29.49 42.48
C SER A 269 14.07 30.01 42.44
N ARG A 270 14.16 31.32 42.23
CA ARG A 270 15.37 32.12 42.31
C ARG A 270 15.92 31.91 43.72
N ALA A 271 16.82 30.93 43.88
CA ALA A 271 17.54 30.70 45.11
C ALA A 271 18.53 31.86 45.25
N THR A 272 18.04 32.89 45.93
CA THR A 272 18.80 34.05 46.36
C THR A 272 19.45 33.66 47.69
N SER A 273 20.72 33.32 47.66
CA SER A 273 21.63 33.27 48.82
C SER A 273 22.93 33.87 48.26
N ARG A 274 23.27 35.15 48.47
CA ARG A 274 23.33 36.02 49.65
C ARG A 274 24.36 35.52 50.68
N ARG A 275 25.58 36.06 50.50
CA ARG A 275 26.60 36.49 51.48
C ARG A 275 26.93 35.55 52.65
N SER A 276 28.22 35.21 52.76
CA SER A 276 29.16 35.84 53.70
C SER A 276 30.57 35.71 53.16
#